data_AF-A0A833SA85-F1
#
_entry.id   AF-A0A833SA85-F1
#
_cell.length_a   1.000
_cell.length_b   1.000
_cell.length_c   1.000
_cell.angle_alpha   90.00
_cell.angle_beta   90.00
_cell.angle_gamma   90.00
#
_symmetry.space_group_name_H-M   'P 1'
#
loop_
_entity.id
_entity.type
_entity.pdbx_description
1 polymer ?
#
loop_
_entity_poly.entity_id
_entity_poly.type
_entity_poly.pdbx_seq_one_letter_code
_entity_poly.pdbx_strand_id
1 'polypeptide(L)'
;MENQNGMTVKSNNPAPTVEQINADRITQLANKYWAPHTMDSHLSFSSQIVEDIYVQEICASKFSIRRIMMLEFSQYLENFLWPNYNAKTATRAHTMSIVVMVNEKFRERVQVWEAFEKSPEHFPEFFQNVLEACLEESIMDFDLKEQTALIVFLNHCFNSMEVLLVREEVKRLVSLSMWISLQQGRRELEFRKYPKWRKYWKVIRKKDNPQYKEKLEWERKFLHKLMIKFMTILETISEEGPLLSDKVRYCERFLELVIDLEALLPTRRFFNTVMDDCHLVVRCQLSNLLHRPEGELFGQK
;
A
#
# COMPACT_ATOMS: atom_id res chain seq x y z
N MET A 1 -19.25 -49.34 -10.71
CA MET A 1 -18.02 -48.95 -10.00
C MET A 1 -18.04 -47.44 -9.91
N GLU A 2 -18.03 -46.96 -8.69
CA GLU A 2 -18.59 -45.67 -8.25
C GLU A 2 -17.73 -44.46 -8.64
N ASN A 3 -18.42 -43.38 -9.01
CA ASN A 3 -17.88 -42.03 -9.09
C ASN A 3 -17.42 -41.57 -7.69
N GLN A 4 -16.13 -41.33 -7.52
CA GLN A 4 -15.61 -40.61 -6.35
C GLN A 4 -15.83 -39.11 -6.54
N ASN A 5 -16.88 -38.60 -5.88
CA ASN A 5 -17.14 -37.18 -5.72
C ASN A 5 -16.02 -36.52 -4.89
N GLY A 6 -15.42 -35.49 -5.46
CA GLY A 6 -14.51 -34.60 -4.76
C GLY A 6 -15.19 -33.89 -3.60
N MET A 7 -14.63 -34.03 -2.39
CA MET A 7 -15.05 -33.28 -1.22
C MET A 7 -14.57 -31.83 -1.34
N THR A 8 -15.46 -30.93 -1.73
CA THR A 8 -15.26 -29.50 -1.51
C THR A 8 -15.35 -29.20 -0.01
N VAL A 9 -14.23 -28.87 0.61
CA VAL A 9 -14.18 -28.36 2.00
C VAL A 9 -14.78 -26.96 2.00
N LYS A 10 -16.07 -26.84 2.30
CA LYS A 10 -16.71 -25.55 2.60
C LYS A 10 -16.17 -25.04 3.93
N SER A 11 -15.42 -23.93 3.92
CA SER A 11 -15.02 -23.23 5.13
C SER A 11 -16.25 -22.56 5.77
N ASN A 12 -17.00 -23.31 6.58
CA ASN A 12 -18.01 -22.73 7.46
C ASN A 12 -17.29 -22.04 8.63
N ASN A 13 -17.02 -20.74 8.50
CA ASN A 13 -16.72 -19.89 9.64
C ASN A 13 -18.04 -19.27 10.12
N PRO A 14 -18.72 -19.84 11.13
CA PRO A 14 -19.94 -19.24 11.67
C PRO A 14 -19.65 -17.84 12.22
N ALA A 15 -20.58 -16.91 11.99
CA ALA A 15 -20.51 -15.58 12.58
C ALA A 15 -20.49 -15.70 14.12
N PRO A 16 -19.62 -14.94 14.83
CA PRO A 16 -19.50 -15.04 16.28
C PRO A 16 -20.79 -14.62 16.99
N THR A 17 -21.07 -15.25 18.14
CA THR A 17 -22.18 -14.83 19.00
C THR A 17 -21.87 -13.49 19.68
N VAL A 18 -22.90 -12.77 20.12
CA VAL A 18 -22.73 -11.49 20.85
C VAL A 18 -21.84 -11.67 22.09
N GLU A 19 -21.97 -12.79 22.78
CA GLU A 19 -21.14 -13.14 23.95
C GLU A 19 -19.66 -13.31 23.58
N GLN A 20 -19.37 -13.97 22.44
CA GLN A 20 -18.01 -14.12 21.93
C GLN A 20 -17.40 -12.78 21.51
N ILE A 21 -18.20 -11.87 20.94
CA ILE A 21 -17.75 -10.53 20.57
C ILE A 21 -17.44 -9.72 21.83
N ASN A 22 -18.26 -9.78 22.86
CA ASN A 22 -18.05 -9.05 24.12
C ASN A 22 -16.86 -9.60 24.92
N ALA A 23 -16.59 -10.91 24.83
CA ALA A 23 -15.41 -11.53 25.42
C ALA A 23 -14.13 -11.28 24.61
N ASP A 24 -14.22 -10.77 23.38
CA ASP A 24 -13.07 -10.52 22.52
C ASP A 24 -12.19 -9.39 23.07
N ARG A 25 -10.88 -9.60 23.03
CA ARG A 25 -9.90 -8.62 23.48
C ARG A 25 -9.99 -7.28 22.74
N ILE A 26 -10.25 -7.29 21.42
CA ILE A 26 -10.41 -6.06 20.64
C ILE A 26 -11.61 -5.27 21.16
N THR A 27 -12.74 -5.93 21.39
CA THR A 27 -13.95 -5.28 21.94
C THR A 27 -13.70 -4.71 23.34
N GLN A 28 -12.99 -5.45 24.20
CA GLN A 28 -12.65 -4.97 25.53
C GLN A 28 -11.73 -3.75 25.49
N LEU A 29 -10.75 -3.73 24.58
CA LEU A 29 -9.88 -2.57 24.38
C LEU A 29 -10.67 -1.39 23.79
N ALA A 30 -11.51 -1.64 22.79
CA ALA A 30 -12.34 -0.61 22.19
C ALA A 30 -13.19 0.08 23.25
N ASN A 31 -13.90 -0.68 24.09
CA ASN A 31 -14.75 -0.14 25.16
C ASN A 31 -13.97 0.70 26.17
N LYS A 32 -12.68 0.42 26.38
CA LYS A 32 -11.82 1.19 27.30
C LYS A 32 -11.25 2.46 26.70
N TYR A 33 -11.11 2.55 25.37
CA TYR A 33 -10.26 3.57 24.75
C TYR A 33 -10.89 4.36 23.60
N TRP A 34 -11.80 3.79 22.80
CA TRP A 34 -12.26 4.47 21.57
C TRP A 34 -13.67 4.12 21.09
N ALA A 35 -14.35 3.13 21.68
CA ALA A 35 -15.67 2.72 21.23
C ALA A 35 -16.69 3.85 21.45
N PRO A 36 -17.56 4.17 20.46
CA PRO A 36 -18.47 5.31 20.54
C PRO A 36 -19.44 5.28 21.72
N HIS A 37 -19.84 4.09 22.17
CA HIS A 37 -20.84 3.93 23.23
C HIS A 37 -20.27 4.06 24.64
N THR A 38 -18.95 4.21 24.81
CA THR A 38 -18.28 4.34 26.11
C THR A 38 -17.48 5.64 26.26
N MET A 39 -17.73 6.63 25.39
CA MET A 39 -16.95 7.88 25.28
C MET A 39 -16.70 8.60 26.61
N ASP A 40 -17.67 8.61 27.53
CA ASP A 40 -17.56 9.30 28.82
C ASP A 40 -16.56 8.65 29.80
N SER A 41 -16.07 7.46 29.48
CA SER A 41 -15.23 6.63 30.36
C SER A 41 -13.92 6.17 29.72
N HIS A 42 -13.56 6.76 28.56
CA HIS A 42 -12.33 6.39 27.87
C HIS A 42 -11.08 6.76 28.66
N LEU A 43 -10.11 5.85 28.67
CA LEU A 43 -8.77 6.14 29.14
C LEU A 43 -8.01 7.02 28.13
N SER A 44 -7.00 7.73 28.60
CA SER A 44 -6.13 8.53 27.73
C SER A 44 -5.40 7.67 26.69
N PHE A 45 -5.11 8.26 25.54
CA PHE A 45 -4.34 7.62 24.47
C PHE A 45 -3.00 7.09 24.97
N SER A 46 -2.64 5.89 24.49
CA SER A 46 -1.33 5.28 24.73
C SER A 46 -0.87 4.57 23.46
N SER A 47 0.34 4.93 22.98
CA SER A 47 0.95 4.31 21.80
C SER A 47 1.23 2.81 22.00
N GLN A 48 1.42 2.36 23.25
CA GLN A 48 1.62 0.95 23.56
C GLN A 48 0.40 0.10 23.18
N ILE A 49 -0.82 0.66 23.27
CA ILE A 49 -2.02 -0.06 22.86
C ILE A 49 -2.02 -0.32 21.35
N VAL A 50 -1.55 0.66 20.57
CA VAL A 50 -1.40 0.50 19.11
C VAL A 50 -0.35 -0.56 18.78
N GLU A 51 0.79 -0.56 19.48
CA GLU A 51 1.82 -1.60 19.36
C GLU A 51 1.30 -2.99 19.70
N ASP A 52 0.60 -3.13 20.83
CA ASP A 52 0.08 -4.41 21.28
C ASP A 52 -0.98 -4.97 20.31
N ILE A 53 -1.88 -4.12 19.82
CA ILE A 53 -2.86 -4.50 18.80
C ILE A 53 -2.15 -4.92 17.52
N TYR A 54 -1.18 -4.14 17.06
CA TYR A 54 -0.45 -4.45 15.83
C TYR A 54 0.27 -5.79 15.93
N VAL A 55 1.08 -5.99 16.97
CA VAL A 55 1.87 -7.21 17.14
C VAL A 55 0.97 -8.42 17.40
N GLN A 56 0.02 -8.30 18.32
CA GLN A 56 -0.69 -9.46 18.87
C GLN A 56 -1.98 -9.78 18.10
N GLU A 57 -2.60 -8.79 17.45
CA GLU A 57 -3.87 -8.97 16.74
C GLU A 57 -3.70 -8.97 15.22
N ILE A 58 -2.80 -8.14 14.68
CA ILE A 58 -2.57 -8.06 13.22
C ILE A 58 -1.45 -9.01 12.79
N CYS A 59 -0.25 -8.87 13.34
CA CYS A 59 0.92 -9.65 12.93
C CYS A 59 0.83 -11.11 13.36
N ALA A 60 0.55 -11.38 14.65
CA ALA A 60 0.47 -12.75 15.16
C ALA A 60 -0.66 -13.57 14.49
N SER A 61 -1.74 -12.91 14.06
CA SER A 61 -2.83 -13.54 13.30
C SER A 61 -2.56 -13.64 11.79
N LYS A 62 -1.38 -13.19 11.33
CA LYS A 62 -0.98 -13.12 9.92
C LYS A 62 -1.97 -12.32 9.06
N PHE A 63 -2.36 -11.14 9.55
CA PHE A 63 -3.32 -10.24 8.89
C PHE A 63 -4.68 -10.93 8.68
N SER A 64 -5.17 -11.61 9.71
CA SER A 64 -6.48 -12.26 9.66
C SER A 64 -7.58 -11.23 9.42
N ILE A 65 -8.32 -11.43 8.32
CA ILE A 65 -9.45 -10.59 7.94
C ILE A 65 -10.43 -10.43 9.12
N ARG A 66 -10.71 -11.50 9.86
CA ARG A 66 -11.61 -11.45 11.01
C ARG A 66 -11.13 -10.51 12.12
N ARG A 67 -9.83 -10.47 12.45
CA ARG A 67 -9.29 -9.55 13.47
C ARG A 67 -9.37 -8.10 12.97
N ILE A 68 -9.01 -7.88 11.71
CA ILE A 68 -9.04 -6.58 11.05
C ILE A 68 -10.47 -6.01 10.98
N MET A 69 -11.46 -6.83 10.59
CA MET A 69 -12.88 -6.47 10.60
C MET A 69 -13.35 -6.00 11.98
N MET A 70 -12.94 -6.67 13.05
CA MET A 70 -13.35 -6.26 14.40
C MET A 70 -12.75 -4.92 14.82
N LEU A 71 -11.51 -4.63 14.40
CA LEU A 71 -10.91 -3.30 14.61
C LEU A 71 -11.67 -2.22 13.82
N GLU A 72 -11.96 -2.47 12.54
CA GLU A 72 -12.72 -1.54 11.70
C GLU A 72 -14.12 -1.28 12.26
N PHE A 73 -14.87 -2.33 12.60
CA PHE A 73 -16.21 -2.23 13.16
C PHE A 73 -16.24 -1.45 14.49
N SER A 74 -15.16 -1.51 15.26
CA SER A 74 -15.01 -0.75 16.50
C SER A 74 -14.64 0.72 16.30
N GLN A 75 -14.49 1.20 15.05
CA GLN A 75 -14.04 2.54 14.68
C GLN A 75 -12.61 2.87 15.16
N TYR A 76 -11.71 1.88 15.05
CA TYR A 76 -10.32 2.02 15.49
C TYR A 76 -9.56 3.14 14.75
N LEU A 77 -9.85 3.34 13.45
CA LEU A 77 -9.20 4.38 12.66
C LEU A 77 -9.63 5.79 13.11
N GLU A 78 -10.93 6.02 13.18
CA GLU A 78 -11.54 7.33 13.36
C GLU A 78 -11.44 7.86 14.79
N ASN A 79 -11.46 6.94 15.76
CA ASN A 79 -11.54 7.31 17.18
C ASN A 79 -10.24 7.07 17.95
N PHE A 80 -9.30 6.26 17.42
CA PHE A 80 -8.05 5.95 18.13
C PHE A 80 -6.79 6.24 17.32
N LEU A 81 -6.71 5.76 16.07
CA LEU A 81 -5.48 5.89 15.29
C LEU A 81 -5.27 7.31 14.77
N TRP A 82 -6.19 7.81 13.93
CA TRP A 82 -5.98 9.07 13.21
C TRP A 82 -5.93 10.30 14.11
N PRO A 83 -6.85 10.49 15.09
CA PRO A 83 -6.81 11.66 15.97
C PRO A 83 -5.53 11.77 16.82
N ASN A 84 -4.82 10.64 17.01
CA ASN A 84 -3.61 10.58 17.81
C ASN A 84 -2.34 10.36 16.96
N TYR A 85 -2.44 10.43 15.63
CA TYR A 85 -1.29 10.25 14.76
C TYR A 85 -0.42 11.50 14.71
N ASN A 86 0.89 11.33 14.94
CA ASN A 86 1.89 12.38 14.76
C ASN A 86 3.10 11.78 14.07
N ALA A 87 3.41 12.21 12.84
CA ALA A 87 4.43 11.56 12.02
C ALA A 87 5.85 11.59 12.63
N LYS A 88 6.13 12.52 13.54
CA LYS A 88 7.44 12.63 14.21
C LYS A 88 7.64 11.58 15.30
N THR A 89 6.56 11.10 15.89
CA THR A 89 6.57 10.14 17.01
C THR A 89 5.87 8.84 16.68
N ALA A 90 5.20 8.76 15.53
CA ALA A 90 4.46 7.60 15.09
C ALA A 90 5.41 6.43 14.88
N THR A 91 5.02 5.30 15.46
CA THR A 91 5.75 4.05 15.28
C THR A 91 5.32 3.34 14.01
N ARG A 92 6.08 2.31 13.62
CA ARG A 92 5.74 1.45 12.49
C ARG A 92 4.37 0.80 12.67
N ALA A 93 4.03 0.37 13.89
CA ALA A 93 2.73 -0.20 14.20
C ALA A 93 1.59 0.79 13.98
N HIS A 94 1.78 2.07 14.32
CA HIS A 94 0.76 3.10 14.11
C HIS A 94 0.51 3.35 12.62
N THR A 95 1.59 3.57 11.85
CA THR A 95 1.51 3.76 10.40
C THR A 95 0.87 2.57 9.70
N MET A 96 1.33 1.35 10.02
CA MET A 96 0.81 0.13 9.41
C MET A 96 -0.63 -0.18 9.83
N SER A 97 -1.01 0.12 11.08
CA SER A 97 -2.40 -0.04 11.52
C SER A 97 -3.34 0.86 10.72
N ILE A 98 -2.96 2.11 10.44
CA ILE A 98 -3.76 3.02 9.59
C ILE A 98 -3.88 2.45 8.18
N VAL A 99 -2.76 2.01 7.58
CA VAL A 99 -2.74 1.35 6.25
C VAL A 99 -3.71 0.17 6.19
N VAL A 100 -3.69 -0.70 7.19
CA VAL A 100 -4.55 -1.88 7.28
C VAL A 100 -6.02 -1.49 7.41
N MET A 101 -6.36 -0.51 8.25
CA MET A 101 -7.74 -0.04 8.40
C MET A 101 -8.28 0.60 7.10
N VAL A 102 -7.46 1.39 6.41
CA VAL A 102 -7.83 1.97 5.11
C VAL A 102 -8.14 0.88 4.10
N ASN A 103 -7.24 -0.10 3.95
CA ASN A 103 -7.45 -1.22 3.04
C ASN A 103 -8.73 -2.01 3.37
N GLU A 104 -9.01 -2.21 4.66
CA GLU A 104 -10.22 -2.88 5.11
C GLU A 104 -11.49 -2.11 4.73
N LYS A 105 -11.50 -0.79 4.93
CA LYS A 105 -12.62 0.06 4.54
C LYS A 105 -12.91 -0.01 3.04
N PHE A 106 -11.87 -0.05 2.21
CA PHE A 106 -12.02 -0.30 0.77
C PHE A 106 -12.58 -1.70 0.47
N ARG A 107 -12.15 -2.73 1.21
CA ARG A 107 -12.66 -4.10 1.08
C ARG A 107 -14.16 -4.19 1.39
N GLU A 108 -14.61 -3.51 2.44
CA GLU A 108 -16.01 -3.41 2.86
C GLU A 108 -16.83 -2.38 2.06
N ARG A 109 -16.17 -1.62 1.17
CA ARG A 109 -16.78 -0.59 0.30
C ARG A 109 -17.51 0.51 1.10
N VAL A 110 -16.92 0.94 2.21
CA VAL A 110 -17.40 2.04 3.04
C VAL A 110 -16.62 3.33 2.80
N GLN A 111 -17.07 4.45 3.38
CA GLN A 111 -16.35 5.72 3.27
C GLN A 111 -14.99 5.63 3.96
N VAL A 112 -13.95 6.09 3.26
CA VAL A 112 -12.56 5.93 3.69
C VAL A 112 -11.95 7.27 4.08
N TRP A 113 -12.04 8.25 3.18
CA TRP A 113 -11.25 9.47 3.28
C TRP A 113 -11.80 10.48 4.29
N GLU A 114 -13.08 10.38 4.64
CA GLU A 114 -13.74 11.21 5.67
C GLU A 114 -13.04 11.11 7.04
N ALA A 115 -12.44 9.94 7.35
CA ALA A 115 -11.69 9.74 8.58
C ALA A 115 -10.52 10.73 8.74
N PHE A 116 -9.96 11.20 7.61
CA PHE A 116 -8.79 12.07 7.58
C PHE A 116 -9.14 13.56 7.64
N GLU A 117 -10.40 13.94 7.46
CA GLU A 117 -10.85 15.34 7.38
C GLU A 117 -10.74 16.09 8.71
N LYS A 118 -10.70 15.39 9.85
CA LYS A 118 -10.56 16.02 11.17
C LYS A 118 -9.18 16.63 11.41
N SER A 119 -8.13 16.01 10.83
CA SER A 119 -6.73 16.41 11.01
C SER A 119 -5.93 16.23 9.72
N PRO A 120 -6.34 16.86 8.60
CA PRO A 120 -5.76 16.63 7.28
C PRO A 120 -4.28 17.03 7.19
N GLU A 121 -3.81 17.91 8.07
CA GLU A 121 -2.42 18.38 8.16
C GLU A 121 -1.41 17.27 8.43
N HIS A 122 -1.83 16.15 9.03
CA HIS A 122 -0.96 15.01 9.30
C HIS A 122 -0.78 14.09 8.08
N PHE A 123 -1.66 14.19 7.08
CA PHE A 123 -1.69 13.28 5.93
C PHE A 123 -0.43 13.33 5.06
N PRO A 124 0.17 14.50 4.74
CA PRO A 124 1.38 14.53 3.92
C PRO A 124 2.57 13.82 4.55
N GLU A 125 2.76 13.98 5.87
CA GLU A 125 3.86 13.30 6.59
C GLU A 125 3.55 11.81 6.82
N PHE A 126 2.29 11.44 7.08
CA PHE A 126 1.86 10.04 7.08
C PHE A 126 2.14 9.36 5.74
N PHE A 127 1.74 9.99 4.64
CA PHE A 127 1.94 9.45 3.30
C PHE A 127 3.43 9.31 2.99
N GLN A 128 4.27 10.26 3.41
CA GLN A 128 5.72 10.14 3.29
C GLN A 128 6.26 8.91 4.04
N ASN A 129 5.84 8.69 5.29
CA ASN A 129 6.24 7.49 6.06
C ASN A 129 5.80 6.19 5.36
N VAL A 130 4.62 6.18 4.73
CA VAL A 130 4.16 5.05 3.92
C VAL A 130 5.05 4.82 2.69
N LEU A 131 5.42 5.87 1.96
CA LEU A 131 6.34 5.75 0.80
C LEU A 131 7.71 5.19 1.24
N GLU A 132 8.23 5.64 2.37
CA GLU A 132 9.50 5.14 2.92
C GLU A 132 9.38 3.66 3.31
N ALA A 133 8.30 3.27 3.98
CA ALA A 133 8.02 1.88 4.32
C ALA A 133 7.90 0.97 3.08
N CYS A 134 7.38 1.48 1.96
CA CYS A 134 7.32 0.72 0.70
C CYS A 134 8.70 0.36 0.13
N LEU A 135 9.74 1.15 0.44
CA LEU A 135 11.10 0.96 -0.07
C LEU A 135 12.05 0.34 0.96
N GLU A 136 11.55 -0.09 2.12
CA GLU A 136 12.37 -0.71 3.16
C GLU A 136 12.96 -2.05 2.66
N GLU A 137 14.29 -2.20 2.77
CA GLU A 137 15.05 -3.37 2.27
C GLU A 137 14.99 -4.57 3.23
N SER A 138 14.76 -4.32 4.53
CA SER A 138 14.80 -5.31 5.62
C SER A 138 13.80 -6.46 5.51
N ILE A 139 12.87 -6.40 4.55
CA ILE A 139 11.71 -7.30 4.43
C ILE A 139 11.87 -8.28 3.25
N MET A 140 12.99 -8.26 2.53
CA MET A 140 13.19 -9.13 1.37
C MET A 140 13.23 -10.63 1.71
N ASP A 141 13.55 -10.97 2.97
CA ASP A 141 13.71 -12.35 3.44
C ASP A 141 12.56 -12.85 4.34
N PHE A 142 11.59 -12.00 4.69
CA PHE A 142 10.49 -12.32 5.63
C PHE A 142 9.11 -11.83 5.14
N ASP A 143 8.05 -12.27 5.82
CA ASP A 143 6.61 -12.07 5.53
C ASP A 143 6.28 -10.74 4.78
N LEU A 144 6.00 -10.85 3.48
CA LEU A 144 5.67 -9.70 2.61
C LEU A 144 4.24 -9.17 2.79
N LYS A 145 3.48 -9.62 3.80
CA LYS A 145 2.11 -9.12 4.04
C LYS A 145 2.06 -7.62 4.29
N GLU A 146 2.99 -7.08 5.07
CA GLU A 146 3.08 -5.64 5.32
C GLU A 146 3.34 -4.87 4.02
N GLN A 147 4.31 -5.33 3.23
CA GLN A 147 4.64 -4.75 1.94
C GLN A 147 3.46 -4.84 0.97
N THR A 148 2.74 -5.96 0.96
CA THR A 148 1.52 -6.13 0.17
C THR A 148 0.44 -5.14 0.61
N ALA A 149 0.22 -4.96 1.92
CA ALA A 149 -0.75 -4.00 2.44
C ALA A 149 -0.40 -2.56 2.04
N LEU A 150 0.89 -2.20 2.06
CA LEU A 150 1.38 -0.91 1.58
C LEU A 150 1.10 -0.70 0.08
N ILE A 151 1.36 -1.71 -0.76
CA ILE A 151 1.07 -1.65 -2.20
C ILE A 151 -0.44 -1.48 -2.45
N VAL A 152 -1.29 -2.21 -1.73
CA VAL A 152 -2.75 -2.09 -1.83
C VAL A 152 -3.21 -0.69 -1.43
N PHE A 153 -2.67 -0.14 -0.34
CA PHE A 153 -2.96 1.22 0.10
C PHE A 153 -2.54 2.27 -0.94
N LEU A 154 -1.34 2.13 -1.52
CA LEU A 154 -0.91 3.03 -2.59
C LEU A 154 -1.82 2.96 -3.80
N ASN A 155 -2.28 1.75 -4.17
CA ASN A 155 -3.22 1.58 -5.26
C ASN A 155 -4.54 2.31 -4.99
N HIS A 156 -5.08 2.20 -3.77
CA HIS A 156 -6.24 2.96 -3.34
C HIS A 156 -6.04 4.47 -3.42
N CYS A 157 -4.86 4.97 -3.05
CA CYS A 157 -4.53 6.39 -3.18
C CYS A 157 -4.50 6.85 -4.65
N PHE A 158 -3.88 6.09 -5.56
CA PHE A 158 -3.88 6.43 -6.99
C PHE A 158 -5.28 6.34 -7.63
N ASN A 159 -6.11 5.42 -7.15
CA ASN A 159 -7.50 5.29 -7.59
C ASN A 159 -8.47 6.29 -6.94
N SER A 160 -8.00 7.12 -6.00
CA SER A 160 -8.80 8.14 -5.31
C SER A 160 -8.34 9.56 -5.63
N MET A 161 -7.82 9.78 -6.84
CA MET A 161 -7.32 11.09 -7.28
C MET A 161 -8.41 12.17 -7.32
N GLU A 162 -9.69 11.84 -7.26
CA GLU A 162 -10.79 12.79 -7.12
C GLU A 162 -10.74 13.53 -5.79
N VAL A 163 -10.28 12.86 -4.72
CA VAL A 163 -10.18 13.41 -3.37
C VAL A 163 -8.99 14.36 -3.27
N LEU A 164 -9.24 15.62 -2.94
CA LEU A 164 -8.21 16.67 -2.93
C LEU A 164 -7.01 16.31 -2.02
N LEU A 165 -7.28 15.84 -0.80
CA LEU A 165 -6.27 15.44 0.17
C LEU A 165 -5.27 14.42 -0.41
N VAL A 166 -5.80 13.38 -1.08
CA VAL A 166 -5.01 12.30 -1.68
C VAL A 166 -4.32 12.78 -2.96
N ARG A 167 -5.04 13.53 -3.80
CA ARG A 167 -4.55 14.05 -5.09
C ARG A 167 -3.28 14.86 -4.93
N GLU A 168 -3.22 15.74 -3.92
CA GLU A 168 -2.05 16.58 -3.67
C GLU A 168 -0.78 15.74 -3.42
N GLU A 169 -0.94 14.59 -2.76
CA GLU A 169 0.14 13.67 -2.41
C GLU A 169 0.55 12.74 -3.56
N VAL A 170 -0.41 12.17 -4.30
CA VAL A 170 -0.08 11.20 -5.37
C VAL A 170 0.35 11.88 -6.67
N LYS A 171 -0.17 13.07 -6.98
CA LYS A 171 0.13 13.76 -8.26
C LYS A 171 1.62 14.07 -8.44
N ARG A 172 2.35 14.29 -7.34
CA ARG A 172 3.79 14.58 -7.38
C ARG A 172 4.59 13.36 -7.87
N LEU A 173 4.12 12.15 -7.58
CA LEU A 173 4.78 10.88 -7.94
C LEU A 173 4.64 10.52 -9.42
N VAL A 174 3.59 11.01 -10.09
CA VAL A 174 3.27 10.72 -11.52
C VAL A 174 3.42 11.95 -12.43
N SER A 175 4.10 12.99 -11.96
CA SER A 175 4.33 14.22 -12.72
C SER A 175 5.51 14.09 -13.69
N LEU A 176 5.65 15.02 -14.64
CA LEU A 176 6.80 15.08 -15.56
C LEU A 176 8.16 15.01 -14.83
N SER A 177 8.22 15.44 -13.58
CA SER A 177 9.44 15.44 -12.78
C SER A 177 9.98 14.03 -12.48
N MET A 178 9.16 12.99 -12.59
CA MET A 178 9.57 11.59 -12.43
C MET A 178 10.56 11.10 -13.50
N TRP A 179 10.63 11.80 -14.65
CA TRP A 179 11.62 11.53 -15.71
C TRP A 179 13.07 11.82 -15.31
N ILE A 180 13.31 12.22 -14.06
CA ILE A 180 14.65 12.18 -13.47
C ILE A 180 15.19 10.74 -13.41
N SER A 181 14.29 9.76 -13.34
CA SER A 181 14.60 8.34 -13.28
C SER A 181 15.01 7.75 -14.63
N LEU A 182 14.60 8.38 -15.74
CA LEU A 182 14.95 7.92 -17.08
C LEU A 182 16.45 8.05 -17.34
N GLN A 183 16.97 7.10 -18.12
CA GLN A 183 18.28 7.26 -18.74
C GLN A 183 18.34 8.57 -19.54
N GLN A 184 19.50 9.24 -19.52
CA GLN A 184 19.65 10.53 -20.20
C GLN A 184 19.27 10.44 -21.69
N GLY A 185 19.77 9.42 -22.40
CA GLY A 185 19.44 9.20 -23.82
C GLY A 185 17.94 9.05 -24.07
N ARG A 186 17.24 8.23 -23.27
CA ARG A 186 15.79 8.04 -23.37
C ARG A 186 15.03 9.34 -23.14
N ARG A 187 15.38 10.08 -22.08
CA ARG A 187 14.76 11.37 -21.78
C ARG A 187 14.94 12.39 -22.91
N GLU A 188 16.12 12.43 -23.53
CA GLU A 188 16.35 13.36 -24.64
C GLU A 188 15.56 12.98 -25.90
N LEU A 189 15.35 11.69 -26.15
CA LEU A 189 14.48 11.20 -27.22
C LEU A 189 13.04 11.68 -27.02
N GLU A 190 12.49 11.53 -25.81
CA GLU A 190 11.13 11.99 -25.49
C GLU A 190 10.98 13.51 -25.65
N PHE A 191 11.99 14.27 -25.22
CA PHE A 191 11.99 15.73 -25.40
C PHE A 191 12.12 16.15 -26.86
N ARG A 192 12.75 15.35 -27.73
CA ARG A 192 12.77 15.62 -29.18
C ARG A 192 11.39 15.36 -29.79
N LYS A 193 10.72 14.28 -29.38
CA LYS A 193 9.36 13.95 -29.80
C LYS A 193 8.35 15.01 -29.36
N TYR A 194 8.51 15.55 -28.15
CA TYR A 194 7.62 16.59 -27.60
C TYR A 194 8.41 17.76 -26.98
N PRO A 195 8.87 18.73 -27.80
CA PRO A 195 9.74 19.83 -27.35
C PRO A 195 9.16 20.71 -26.22
N LYS A 196 7.84 20.82 -26.10
CA LYS A 196 7.17 21.57 -25.02
C LYS A 196 7.55 21.03 -23.63
N TRP A 197 7.71 19.71 -23.48
CA TRP A 197 8.09 19.10 -22.20
C TRP A 197 9.49 19.48 -21.75
N ARG A 198 10.43 19.69 -22.68
CA ARG A 198 11.77 20.22 -22.36
C ARG A 198 11.68 21.59 -21.70
N LYS A 199 10.77 22.45 -22.15
CA LYS A 199 10.55 23.78 -21.55
C LYS A 199 10.01 23.64 -20.13
N TYR A 200 8.98 22.82 -19.91
CA TYR A 200 8.42 22.58 -18.57
C TYR A 200 9.42 21.93 -17.62
N TRP A 201 10.17 20.94 -18.09
CA TRP A 201 11.25 20.30 -17.32
C TRP A 201 12.28 21.31 -16.80
N LYS A 202 12.74 22.24 -17.66
CA LYS A 202 13.65 23.31 -17.26
C LYS A 202 13.03 24.22 -16.19
N VAL A 203 11.74 24.54 -16.31
CA VAL A 203 11.03 25.35 -15.31
C VAL A 203 10.91 24.63 -13.97
N ILE A 204 10.53 23.35 -13.98
CA ILE A 204 10.45 22.52 -12.78
C ILE A 204 11.81 22.53 -12.06
N ARG A 205 12.88 22.17 -12.76
CA ARG A 205 14.23 22.14 -12.18
C ARG A 205 14.73 23.48 -11.68
N LYS A 206 14.30 24.60 -12.28
CA LYS A 206 14.66 25.95 -11.83
C LYS A 206 13.87 26.37 -10.57
N LYS A 207 12.65 25.88 -10.40
CA LYS A 207 11.79 26.19 -9.24
C LYS A 207 12.14 25.37 -8.00
N ASP A 208 12.87 24.28 -8.15
CA ASP A 208 13.27 23.44 -7.03
C ASP A 208 14.11 24.24 -6.03
N ASN A 209 13.63 24.28 -4.79
CA ASN A 209 14.39 24.87 -3.69
C ASN A 209 15.61 23.97 -3.42
N PRO A 210 16.85 24.50 -3.46
CA PRO A 210 18.05 23.72 -3.18
C PRO A 210 18.02 22.99 -1.83
N GLN A 211 17.35 23.54 -0.82
CA GLN A 211 17.23 22.95 0.52
C GLN A 211 16.45 21.63 0.51
N TYR A 212 15.47 21.47 -0.37
CA TYR A 212 14.61 20.28 -0.45
C TYR A 212 14.98 19.36 -1.62
N LYS A 213 16.13 19.60 -2.26
CA LYS A 213 16.51 18.92 -3.50
C LYS A 213 16.56 17.40 -3.34
N GLU A 214 17.17 16.91 -2.26
CA GLU A 214 17.30 15.47 -2.01
C GLU A 214 15.94 14.80 -1.83
N LYS A 215 15.07 15.38 -1.00
CA LYS A 215 13.69 14.92 -0.79
C LYS A 215 12.92 14.89 -2.11
N LEU A 216 12.97 15.97 -2.89
CA LEU A 216 12.30 16.04 -4.20
C LEU A 216 12.83 14.99 -5.18
N GLU A 217 14.15 14.78 -5.23
CA GLU A 217 14.74 13.75 -6.09
C GLU A 217 14.34 12.33 -5.64
N TRP A 218 14.26 12.10 -4.33
CA TRP A 218 13.81 10.83 -3.78
C TRP A 218 12.36 10.53 -4.18
N GLU A 219 11.44 11.48 -3.97
CA GLU A 219 10.02 11.35 -4.31
C GLU A 219 9.80 11.11 -5.80
N ARG A 220 10.53 11.84 -6.66
CA ARG A 220 10.46 11.69 -8.12
C ARG A 220 10.98 10.34 -8.62
N LYS A 221 11.83 9.69 -7.84
CA LYS A 221 12.37 8.37 -8.13
C LYS A 221 11.59 7.26 -7.43
N PHE A 222 10.58 7.58 -6.61
CA PHE A 222 9.87 6.62 -5.79
C PHE A 222 9.32 5.44 -6.60
N LEU A 223 8.45 5.69 -7.60
CA LEU A 223 7.85 4.63 -8.42
C LEU A 223 8.89 3.81 -9.19
N HIS A 224 9.98 4.45 -9.64
CA HIS A 224 11.09 3.76 -10.28
C HIS A 224 11.81 2.80 -9.31
N LYS A 225 12.15 3.27 -8.11
CA LYS A 225 12.73 2.44 -7.05
C LYS A 225 11.80 1.30 -6.65
N LEU A 226 10.49 1.56 -6.61
CA LEU A 226 9.49 0.56 -6.26
C LEU A 226 9.40 -0.54 -7.33
N MET A 227 9.44 -0.17 -8.62
CA MET A 227 9.54 -1.14 -9.73
C MET A 227 10.81 -1.98 -9.65
N ILE A 228 11.96 -1.37 -9.30
CA ILE A 228 13.20 -2.12 -9.08
C ILE A 228 13.05 -3.13 -7.95
N LYS A 229 12.53 -2.70 -6.78
CA LYS A 229 12.28 -3.58 -5.63
C LYS A 229 11.38 -4.75 -6.00
N PHE A 230 10.28 -4.49 -6.73
CA PHE A 230 9.41 -5.55 -7.23
C PHE A 230 10.16 -6.54 -8.11
N MET A 231 10.94 -6.05 -9.09
CA MET A 231 11.70 -6.94 -9.97
C MET A 231 12.71 -7.77 -9.19
N THR A 232 13.38 -7.19 -8.19
CA THR A 232 14.31 -7.94 -7.34
C THR A 232 13.58 -9.04 -6.57
N ILE A 233 12.40 -8.77 -5.99
CA ILE A 233 11.58 -9.81 -5.34
C ILE A 233 11.17 -10.89 -6.33
N LEU A 234 10.71 -10.51 -7.53
CA LEU A 234 10.31 -11.44 -8.58
C LEU A 234 11.47 -12.37 -8.99
N GLU A 235 12.69 -11.84 -9.10
CA GLU A 235 13.90 -12.60 -9.42
C GLU A 235 14.31 -13.60 -8.33
N THR A 236 13.87 -13.42 -7.07
CA THR A 236 14.12 -14.40 -6.00
C THR A 236 13.21 -15.63 -6.07
N ILE A 237 12.21 -15.65 -6.96
CA ILE A 237 11.31 -16.78 -7.15
C ILE A 237 12.01 -17.78 -8.08
N SER A 238 12.33 -18.97 -7.55
CA SER A 238 12.85 -20.08 -8.35
C SER A 238 11.73 -20.79 -9.10
N GLU A 239 12.04 -21.34 -10.27
CA GLU A 239 11.11 -22.13 -11.08
C GLU A 239 10.58 -23.35 -10.30
N GLU A 240 11.48 -24.06 -9.61
CA GLU A 240 11.16 -25.22 -8.79
C GLU A 240 11.41 -24.97 -7.30
N GLY A 241 10.86 -25.82 -6.43
CA GLY A 241 11.07 -25.79 -4.99
C GLY A 241 10.06 -24.95 -4.19
N PRO A 242 10.29 -24.79 -2.87
CA PRO A 242 9.38 -24.10 -1.98
C PRO A 242 9.17 -22.64 -2.36
N LEU A 243 7.91 -22.23 -2.47
CA LEU A 243 7.51 -20.86 -2.79
C LEU A 243 6.70 -20.29 -1.63
N LEU A 244 7.11 -19.10 -1.16
CA LEU A 244 6.34 -18.33 -0.19
C LEU A 244 5.15 -17.68 -0.90
N SER A 245 3.93 -18.02 -0.49
CA SER A 245 2.69 -17.45 -1.04
C SER A 245 2.65 -15.93 -0.95
N ASP A 246 3.29 -15.34 0.06
CA ASP A 246 3.34 -13.89 0.25
C ASP A 246 4.14 -13.19 -0.86
N LYS A 247 5.13 -13.86 -1.49
CA LYS A 247 5.85 -13.33 -2.67
C LYS A 247 4.93 -13.25 -3.88
N VAL A 248 4.17 -14.32 -4.14
CA VAL A 248 3.18 -14.35 -5.24
C VAL A 248 2.17 -13.24 -5.07
N ARG A 249 1.55 -13.15 -3.88
CA ARG A 249 0.53 -12.14 -3.57
C ARG A 249 1.07 -10.72 -3.69
N TYR A 250 2.30 -10.48 -3.23
CA TYR A 250 2.96 -9.18 -3.42
C TYR A 250 3.11 -8.86 -4.90
N CYS A 251 3.62 -9.80 -5.71
CA CYS A 251 3.79 -9.61 -7.15
C CYS A 251 2.46 -9.33 -7.87
N GLU A 252 1.41 -10.07 -7.54
CA GLU A 252 0.06 -9.86 -8.10
C GLU A 252 -0.50 -8.48 -7.76
N ARG A 253 -0.34 -8.02 -6.51
CA ARG A 253 -0.82 -6.68 -6.08
C ARG A 253 0.04 -5.56 -6.65
N PHE A 254 1.32 -5.81 -6.87
CA PHE A 254 2.19 -4.86 -7.56
C PHE A 254 1.77 -4.69 -9.02
N LEU A 255 1.50 -5.78 -9.75
CA LEU A 255 0.99 -5.67 -11.12
C LEU A 255 -0.35 -4.96 -11.18
N GLU A 256 -1.25 -5.20 -10.22
CA GLU A 256 -2.52 -4.47 -10.12
C GLU A 256 -2.31 -2.95 -10.00
N LEU A 257 -1.39 -2.51 -9.13
CA LEU A 257 -0.99 -1.10 -9.04
C LEU A 257 -0.49 -0.56 -10.39
N VAL A 258 0.38 -1.31 -11.09
CA VAL A 258 0.93 -0.88 -12.38
C VAL A 258 -0.17 -0.78 -13.45
N ILE A 259 -1.10 -1.73 -13.48
CA ILE A 259 -2.24 -1.73 -14.39
C ILE A 259 -3.12 -0.51 -14.16
N ASP A 260 -3.48 -0.22 -12.90
CA ASP A 260 -4.34 0.92 -12.56
C ASP A 260 -3.66 2.26 -12.89
N LEU A 261 -2.34 2.36 -12.64
CA LEU A 261 -1.54 3.52 -13.05
C LEU A 261 -1.55 3.71 -14.58
N GLU A 262 -1.52 2.64 -15.37
CA GLU A 262 -1.54 2.69 -16.83
C GLU A 262 -2.94 2.86 -17.44
N ALA A 263 -3.98 2.53 -16.68
CA ALA A 263 -5.38 2.61 -17.12
C ALA A 263 -5.90 4.06 -17.13
N LEU A 264 -5.37 4.93 -16.27
CA LEU A 264 -5.82 6.32 -16.13
C LEU A 264 -4.83 7.30 -16.77
N LEU A 265 -5.33 8.22 -17.62
CA LEU A 265 -4.47 9.20 -18.31
C LEU A 265 -3.61 10.07 -17.37
N PRO A 266 -4.12 10.59 -16.23
CA PRO A 266 -3.34 11.45 -15.34
C PRO A 266 -2.09 10.77 -14.75
N THR A 267 -2.17 9.47 -14.50
CA THR A 267 -1.09 8.64 -13.95
C THR A 267 -0.19 8.08 -15.07
N ARG A 268 -0.78 7.56 -16.15
CA ARG A 268 -0.09 6.94 -17.29
C ARG A 268 0.87 7.88 -18.00
N ARG A 269 0.47 9.15 -18.18
CA ARG A 269 1.10 10.10 -19.12
C ARG A 269 2.63 10.17 -19.05
N PHE A 270 3.18 10.16 -17.85
CA PHE A 270 4.64 10.21 -17.63
C PHE A 270 5.19 8.89 -17.07
N PHE A 271 4.37 8.14 -16.34
CA PHE A 271 4.75 6.85 -15.77
C PHE A 271 5.04 5.80 -16.85
N ASN A 272 4.23 5.72 -17.91
CA ASN A 272 4.38 4.76 -18.99
C ASN A 272 5.81 4.73 -19.56
N THR A 273 6.40 5.90 -19.79
CA THR A 273 7.78 6.01 -20.29
C THR A 273 8.80 5.45 -19.31
N VAL A 274 8.62 5.68 -18.01
CA VAL A 274 9.54 5.19 -16.97
C VAL A 274 9.41 3.67 -16.83
N MET A 275 8.18 3.15 -16.87
CA MET A 275 7.91 1.71 -16.79
C MET A 275 8.50 0.96 -18.01
N ASP A 276 8.41 1.54 -19.20
CA ASP A 276 9.04 1.01 -20.42
C ASP A 276 10.58 1.03 -20.34
N ASP A 277 11.17 2.11 -19.82
CA ASP A 277 12.63 2.23 -19.59
C ASP A 277 13.16 1.21 -18.57
N CYS A 278 12.31 0.74 -17.65
CA CYS A 278 12.61 -0.35 -16.72
C CYS A 278 12.50 -1.75 -17.34
N HIS A 279 11.97 -1.87 -18.55
CA HIS A 279 11.66 -3.16 -19.20
C HIS A 279 10.76 -4.06 -18.33
N LEU A 280 9.87 -3.45 -17.54
CA LEU A 280 9.09 -4.15 -16.51
C LEU A 280 8.30 -5.33 -17.09
N VAL A 281 7.59 -5.11 -18.20
CA VAL A 281 6.77 -6.14 -18.86
C VAL A 281 7.62 -7.31 -19.34
N VAL A 282 8.76 -7.03 -19.98
CA VAL A 282 9.68 -8.06 -20.47
C VAL A 282 10.23 -8.89 -19.29
N ARG A 283 10.59 -8.21 -18.20
CA ARG A 283 11.10 -8.87 -16.99
C ARG A 283 10.04 -9.77 -16.34
N CYS A 284 8.77 -9.37 -16.37
CA CYS A 284 7.66 -10.21 -15.91
C CYS A 284 7.46 -11.43 -16.81
N GLN A 285 7.49 -11.24 -18.13
CA GLN A 285 7.34 -12.31 -19.14
C GLN A 285 8.45 -13.37 -19.08
N LEU A 286 9.65 -12.97 -18.67
CA LEU A 286 10.80 -13.87 -18.51
C LEU A 286 10.92 -14.44 -17.09
N SER A 287 9.98 -14.13 -16.20
CA SER A 287 10.08 -14.55 -14.80
C SER A 287 9.68 -16.01 -14.60
N ASN A 288 10.37 -16.68 -13.68
CA ASN A 288 10.07 -18.06 -13.29
C ASN A 288 8.65 -18.23 -12.74
N LEU A 289 8.05 -17.17 -12.19
CA LEU A 289 6.69 -17.21 -11.64
C LEU A 289 5.66 -17.62 -12.71
N LEU A 290 5.84 -17.26 -13.98
CA LEU A 290 4.94 -17.64 -15.07
C LEU A 290 5.01 -19.14 -15.43
N HIS A 291 6.10 -19.81 -15.08
CA HIS A 291 6.26 -21.25 -15.30
C HIS A 291 5.67 -22.08 -14.16
N ARG A 292 5.12 -21.44 -13.13
CA ARG A 292 4.58 -22.07 -11.94
C ARG A 292 3.06 -22.03 -11.91
N PRO A 293 2.38 -23.07 -11.40
CA PRO A 293 0.93 -23.06 -11.24
C PRO A 293 0.47 -21.96 -10.28
N GLU A 294 1.26 -21.62 -9.26
CA GLU A 294 0.95 -20.52 -8.33
C GLU A 294 0.95 -19.14 -9.02
N GLY A 295 1.58 -19.00 -10.19
CA GLY A 295 1.66 -17.76 -10.95
C GLY A 295 0.55 -17.56 -11.99
N GLU A 296 -0.50 -18.39 -11.99
CA GLU A 296 -1.57 -18.31 -12.99
C GLU A 296 -2.22 -16.92 -13.05
N LEU A 297 -2.61 -16.36 -11.90
CA LEU A 297 -3.20 -15.02 -11.83
C LEU A 297 -2.19 -13.92 -12.19
N PHE A 298 -0.92 -14.11 -11.86
CA PHE A 298 0.14 -13.19 -12.28
C PHE A 298 0.27 -13.16 -13.81
N GLY A 299 0.12 -14.29 -14.50
CA GLY A 299 0.16 -14.36 -15.97
C GLY A 299 -1.09 -13.85 -16.70
N GLN A 300 -2.22 -13.73 -15.99
CA GLN A 300 -3.46 -13.15 -16.53
C GLN A 300 -3.48 -11.61 -16.49
N LYS A 301 -2.67 -11.02 -15.62
CA LYS A 301 -2.55 -9.58 -15.38
C LYS A 301 -1.55 -8.95 -16.36
#